data_AF-A0A963PVX0-F1
#
_entry.id   AF-A0A963PVX0-F1
#
_cell.length_a   1.000
_cell.length_b   1.000
_cell.length_c   1.000
_cell.angle_alpha   90.00
_cell.angle_beta   90.00
_cell.angle_gamma   90.00
#
_symmetry.space_group_name_H-M   'P 1'
#
loop_
_entity.id
_entity.type
_entity.pdbx_description
1 polymer ?
#
loop_
_entity_poly.entity_id
_entity_poly.type
_entity_poly.pdbx_seq_one_letter_code
_entity_poly.pdbx_strand_id
1 'polypeptide(L)'
;VEAASLMRYNAARVFDAGQDCGAQANMAKLLAADASWEAANVCLQTHGGFGFAAEYDIERKFRETRLYQVAPISTNLILSHLGEHVLDLPRSY
;
A
#
# COMPACT_ATOMS: atom_id res chain seq x y z
N VAL A 1 -1.41 7.81 6.93
CA VAL A 1 -2.69 7.04 6.94
C VAL A 1 -3.81 7.73 6.18
N GLU A 2 -4.07 9.02 6.39
CA GLU A 2 -5.23 9.73 5.79
C GLU A 2 -5.24 9.73 4.24
N ALA A 3 -4.10 10.04 3.61
CA ALA A 3 -3.96 9.99 2.16
C ALA A 3 -4.33 8.61 1.56
N ALA A 4 -3.88 7.53 2.20
CA ALA A 4 -4.23 6.17 1.80
C ALA A 4 -5.73 5.89 1.94
N SER A 5 -6.35 6.37 3.02
CA SER A 5 -7.78 6.19 3.27
C SER A 5 -8.64 6.92 2.23
N LEU A 6 -8.30 8.18 1.95
CA LEU A 6 -8.99 8.99 0.93
C LEU A 6 -8.84 8.37 -0.46
N MET A 7 -7.62 7.94 -0.84
CA MET A 7 -7.40 7.30 -2.13
C MET A 7 -8.15 5.97 -2.26
N ARG A 8 -8.19 5.16 -1.18
CA ARG A 8 -8.96 3.91 -1.14
C ARG A 8 -10.45 4.16 -1.38
N TYR A 9 -11.05 5.13 -0.67
CA TYR A 9 -12.46 5.45 -0.86
C TYR A 9 -12.75 6.04 -2.23
N ASN A 10 -11.84 6.85 -2.77
CA ASN A 10 -11.97 7.35 -4.15
C ASN A 10 -11.91 6.20 -5.16
N ALA A 11 -10.96 5.26 -5.03
CA ALA A 11 -10.86 4.09 -5.91
C ALA A 11 -12.15 3.24 -5.86
N ALA A 12 -12.66 2.97 -4.66
CA ALA A 12 -13.93 2.24 -4.50
C ALA A 12 -15.11 2.97 -5.15
N ARG A 13 -15.23 4.29 -4.94
CA ARG A 13 -16.30 5.11 -5.54
C ARG A 13 -16.26 5.09 -7.07
N VAL A 14 -15.07 5.18 -7.67
CA VAL A 14 -14.89 5.14 -9.14
C VAL A 14 -15.24 3.74 -9.68
N PHE A 15 -14.79 2.69 -8.99
CA PHE A 15 -15.12 1.30 -9.34
C PHE A 15 -16.64 1.03 -9.28
N ASP A 16 -17.29 1.42 -8.20
CA ASP A 16 -18.74 1.24 -8.02
C ASP A 16 -19.57 2.03 -9.05
N ALA A 17 -19.03 3.13 -9.57
CA ALA A 17 -19.63 3.90 -10.65
C ALA A 17 -19.43 3.28 -12.06
N GLY A 18 -18.74 2.13 -12.16
CA GLY A 18 -18.44 1.47 -13.43
C GLY A 18 -17.43 2.22 -14.30
N GLN A 19 -16.65 3.13 -13.70
CA GLN A 19 -15.62 3.91 -14.38
C GLN A 19 -14.28 3.19 -14.33
N ASP A 20 -13.35 3.55 -15.23
CA ASP A 20 -11.98 3.05 -15.15
C ASP A 20 -11.31 3.53 -13.86
N CYS A 21 -10.97 2.57 -13.00
CA CYS A 21 -10.38 2.80 -11.69
C CYS A 21 -8.93 2.31 -11.60
N GLY A 22 -8.31 1.89 -12.71
CA GLY A 22 -6.98 1.26 -12.71
C GLY A 22 -5.92 2.13 -12.01
N ALA A 23 -5.88 3.43 -12.33
CA ALA A 23 -4.95 4.37 -11.72
C ALA A 23 -5.19 4.54 -10.20
N GLN A 24 -6.45 4.76 -9.80
CA GLN A 24 -6.83 5.01 -8.41
C GLN A 24 -6.62 3.77 -7.54
N ALA A 25 -6.93 2.57 -8.07
CA ALA A 25 -6.71 1.30 -7.36
C ALA A 25 -5.21 1.06 -7.12
N ASN A 26 -4.38 1.29 -8.14
CA ASN A 26 -2.91 1.18 -8.04
C ASN A 26 -2.35 2.19 -7.01
N MET A 27 -2.76 3.46 -7.08
CA MET A 27 -2.35 4.47 -6.10
C MET A 27 -2.85 4.15 -4.68
N ALA A 28 -4.07 3.65 -4.53
CA ALA A 28 -4.63 3.25 -3.24
C ALA A 28 -3.82 2.12 -2.60
N LYS A 29 -3.47 1.09 -3.38
CA LYS A 29 -2.63 -0.03 -2.93
C LYS A 29 -1.27 0.48 -2.48
N LEU A 30 -0.60 1.31 -3.29
CA LEU A 30 0.72 1.84 -2.98
C LEU A 30 0.70 2.63 -1.67
N LEU A 31 -0.18 3.62 -1.55
CA LEU A 31 -0.28 4.46 -0.37
C LEU A 31 -0.66 3.66 0.88
N ALA A 32 -1.53 2.66 0.76
CA ALA A 32 -1.91 1.81 1.89
C ALA A 32 -0.77 0.90 2.33
N ALA A 33 -0.03 0.31 1.39
CA ALA A 33 1.14 -0.52 1.69
C ALA A 33 2.22 0.30 2.42
N ASP A 34 2.54 1.49 1.93
CA ASP A 34 3.56 2.37 2.52
C ASP A 34 3.14 2.89 3.89
N ALA A 35 1.89 3.36 4.02
CA ALA A 35 1.37 3.82 5.31
C ALA A 35 1.34 2.70 6.36
N SER A 36 0.99 1.47 5.95
CA SER A 36 0.98 0.32 6.87
C SER A 36 2.39 -0.07 7.30
N TRP A 37 3.35 -0.07 6.36
CA TRP A 37 4.75 -0.38 6.62
C TRP A 37 5.37 0.64 7.58
N GLU A 38 5.17 1.94 7.32
CA GLU A 38 5.65 3.01 8.20
C GLU A 38 5.06 2.89 9.61
N ALA A 39 3.73 2.70 9.72
CA ALA A 39 3.07 2.55 11.00
C ALA A 39 3.59 1.34 11.79
N ALA A 40 3.83 0.20 11.12
CA ALA A 40 4.38 -0.99 11.75
C ALA A 40 5.82 -0.77 12.22
N ASN A 41 6.67 -0.09 11.44
CA ASN A 41 8.03 0.24 11.83
C ASN A 41 8.06 1.15 13.07
N VAL A 42 7.25 2.21 13.07
CA VAL A 42 7.16 3.12 14.23
C VAL A 42 6.68 2.35 15.46
N CYS A 43 5.64 1.52 15.33
CA CYS A 43 5.12 0.72 16.43
C CYS A 43 6.18 -0.24 17.02
N LEU A 44 6.88 -0.97 16.15
CA LEU A 44 7.96 -1.88 16.55
C LEU A 44 9.07 -1.12 17.28
N GLN A 45 9.51 0.01 16.72
CA GLN A 45 10.57 0.84 17.30
C GLN A 45 10.16 1.42 18.67
N THR A 46 8.93 1.89 18.82
CA THR A 46 8.40 2.44 20.07
C THR A 46 8.35 1.40 21.19
N HIS A 47 7.97 0.16 20.88
CA HIS A 47 7.85 -0.90 21.89
C HIS A 47 9.17 -1.66 22.15
N GLY A 48 10.21 -1.40 21.35
CA GLY A 48 11.52 -2.03 21.50
C GLY A 48 11.43 -3.57 21.49
N GLY A 49 12.05 -4.23 22.46
CA GLY A 49 12.03 -5.69 22.57
C GLY A 49 10.61 -6.28 22.67
N PHE A 50 9.65 -5.56 23.27
CA PHE A 50 8.26 -6.01 23.35
C PHE A 50 7.55 -6.01 22.00
N GLY A 51 8.04 -5.23 21.02
CA GLY A 51 7.56 -5.28 19.65
C GLY A 51 7.74 -6.65 18.98
N PHE A 52 8.67 -7.47 19.49
CA PHE A 52 8.93 -8.83 19.02
C PHE A 52 8.21 -9.92 19.82
N ALA A 53 7.54 -9.58 20.91
CA ALA A 53 6.86 -10.55 21.75
C ALA A 53 5.48 -10.88 21.17
N ALA A 54 5.12 -12.16 21.14
CA ALA A 54 3.88 -12.64 20.55
C ALA A 54 2.64 -12.12 21.31
N GLU A 55 2.81 -11.78 22.59
CA GLU A 55 1.75 -11.30 23.49
C GLU A 55 1.17 -9.93 23.06
N TYR A 56 1.91 -9.14 22.29
CA TYR A 56 1.48 -7.82 21.81
C TYR A 56 1.08 -7.81 20.33
N ASP A 57 1.27 -8.92 19.60
CA ASP A 57 0.94 -9.06 18.18
C ASP A 57 1.58 -8.04 17.20
N ILE A 58 2.49 -7.17 17.68
CA ILE A 58 3.17 -6.15 16.86
C ILE A 58 4.02 -6.83 15.79
N GLU A 59 4.77 -7.88 16.15
CA GLU A 59 5.57 -8.68 15.21
C GLU A 59 4.72 -9.30 14.10
N ARG A 60 3.51 -9.77 14.46
CA ARG A 60 2.56 -10.36 13.52
C ARG A 60 2.12 -9.33 12.50
N LYS A 61 1.70 -8.15 12.97
CA LYS A 61 1.30 -7.04 12.09
C LYS A 61 2.47 -6.53 11.25
N PHE A 62 3.67 -6.44 11.81
CA PHE A 62 4.86 -6.07 11.05
C PHE A 62 5.09 -7.01 9.86
N ARG A 63 5.04 -8.33 10.06
CA ARG A 63 5.16 -9.33 8.99
C ARG A 63 4.05 -9.18 7.93
N GLU A 64 2.80 -8.95 8.35
CA GLU A 64 1.69 -8.71 7.43
C GLU A 64 1.93 -7.48 6.55
N THR A 65 2.38 -6.35 7.12
CA THR A 65 2.64 -5.13 6.34
C THR A 65 3.76 -5.30 5.31
N ARG A 66 4.73 -6.19 5.58
CA ARG A 66 5.76 -6.54 4.61
C ARG A 66 5.19 -7.26 3.39
N LEU A 67 4.15 -8.07 3.56
CA LEU A 67 3.47 -8.75 2.44
C LEU A 67 2.90 -7.73 1.46
N TYR A 68 2.31 -6.63 1.95
CA TYR A 68 1.69 -5.62 1.09
C TYR A 68 2.68 -4.85 0.22
N GLN A 69 3.96 -4.88 0.54
CA GLN A 69 5.02 -4.30 -0.29
C GLN A 69 5.29 -5.14 -1.55
N VAL A 70 4.94 -6.43 -1.54
CA VAL A 70 5.26 -7.37 -2.63
C VAL A 70 4.03 -7.98 -3.31
N ALA A 71 2.91 -8.11 -2.60
CA ALA A 71 1.70 -8.76 -3.06
C ALA A 71 0.46 -7.90 -2.76
N PRO A 72 -0.66 -8.07 -3.50
CA PRO A 72 -0.86 -8.97 -4.64
C PRO A 72 -0.17 -8.50 -5.92
N ILE A 73 0.29 -7.25 -5.98
CA ILE A 73 1.08 -6.68 -7.06
C ILE A 73 2.29 -5.96 -6.45
N SER A 74 3.45 -6.04 -7.09
CA SER A 74 4.66 -5.38 -6.60
C SER A 74 4.57 -3.86 -6.79
N THR A 75 5.28 -3.11 -5.97
CA THR A 75 5.41 -1.64 -6.12
C THR A 75 5.92 -1.25 -7.51
N ASN A 76 6.85 -2.01 -8.06
CA ASN A 76 7.37 -1.73 -9.40
C ASN A 76 6.30 -1.86 -10.49
N LEU A 77 5.42 -2.87 -10.43
CA LEU A 77 4.33 -3.02 -11.40
C LEU A 77 3.30 -1.89 -11.29
N ILE A 78 3.02 -1.43 -10.07
CA ILE A 78 2.18 -0.24 -9.84
C ILE A 78 2.81 0.99 -10.52
N LEU A 79 4.10 1.24 -10.27
CA LEU A 79 4.80 2.39 -10.83
C LEU A 79 4.91 2.30 -12.35
N SER A 80 5.16 1.12 -12.91
CA SER A 80 5.15 0.90 -14.37
C SER A 80 3.78 1.19 -14.98
N HIS A 81 2.70 0.72 -14.35
CA HIS A 81 1.33 1.02 -14.80
C HIS A 81 1.04 2.53 -14.77
N LEU A 82 1.40 3.23 -13.70
CA LEU A 82 1.20 4.67 -13.60
C LEU A 82 2.07 5.43 -14.62
N GLY A 83 3.31 5.02 -14.81
CA GLY A 83 4.21 5.60 -15.81
C GLY A 83 3.64 5.49 -17.22
N GLU A 84 3.25 4.29 -17.63
CA GLU A 84 2.75 4.02 -18.99
C GLU A 84 1.35 4.58 -19.22
N HIS A 85 0.39 4.30 -18.33
CA HIS A 85 -1.03 4.54 -18.60
C HIS A 85 -1.58 5.84 -18.04
N VAL A 86 -0.84 6.54 -17.18
CA VAL A 86 -1.28 7.80 -16.55
C VAL A 86 -0.39 8.97 -16.93
N LEU A 87 0.92 8.73 -17.06
CA LEU A 87 1.91 9.77 -17.36
C LEU A 87 2.42 9.73 -18.82
N ASP A 88 1.88 8.85 -19.65
CA ASP A 88 2.25 8.67 -21.06
C ASP A 88 3.75 8.44 -21.29
N LEU A 89 4.44 7.84 -20.31
CA LEU A 89 5.85 7.49 -20.43
C LEU A 89 6.01 6.21 -21.27
N PRO A 90 7.13 6.06 -22.00
CA PRO A 90 7.42 4.82 -22.69
C PRO A 90 7.43 3.62 -21.73
N ARG A 91 6.88 2.48 -22.17
CA ARG A 91 6.88 1.24 -21.38
C ARG A 91 8.30 0.89 -20.94
N SER A 92 8.46 0.67 -19.63
CA SER A 92 9.70 0.17 -19.04
C SER A 92 9.64 -1.36 -18.99
N TYR A 93 10.42 -1.99 -19.88
CA TYR A 93 10.70 -3.43 -20.08
C TYR A 93 9.49 -4.38 -20.17
#